data_AF-A0A4Q6B5C6-F1
#
_entry.id   AF-A0A4Q6B5C6-F1
#
_cell.length_a   1.000
_cell.length_b   1.000
_cell.length_c   1.000
_cell.angle_alpha   90.00
_cell.angle_beta   90.00
_cell.angle_gamma   90.00
#
_symmetry.space_group_name_H-M   'P 1'
#
loop_
_entity.id
_entity.type
_entity.pdbx_description
1 polymer ?
#
loop_
_entity_poly.entity_id
_entity_poly.type
_entity_poly.pdbx_seq_one_letter_code
_entity_poly.pdbx_strand_id
1 'polypeptide(L)'
;MIYTGGFTPYYSYRSQFFDMLPDLKPKGQIAVEYWPEVDHLFMLMEDRQRLVDQVVRWLGKAPVSVALPALVPLAQPMPLEISLKQDEPLEIKTVLEIFNQILSPSKLEANDSFFDYGGSSVLAIKLTIALSEKFAADIPVVAVYSHMTPRAMAEAIAAGEFASEPSQTQIGIPSPIKPGSGDQNAKEEDEAYAIIGMAANVPGAKSVEEFWKMILDGREGITTWTKDELDPSLPQSLVNSPHYVPSRGVIEGDRFDASFFKMSRREAEFLDPQQRILIECSYQALDDAGLFNSSSETRVAVYAAVGSNTYLTRNLAAGHFEPHSEEEYLALLLNDKDYVATRVAYALNLKGPAVSVHTACSSSLVAVIEGIKAIAAGQADVVLCAAASVNAPIASGHLYQEGGIFSVDGHCRPFDEKATGTMFSDGAAAVVIKPLRKALADNDAIYAVIKGWGMNNDGADKSSFAAPSSKGQEEAIRQAITRAAIEPREMGYIECHGTGTPIGDPIELEA
;
A
#
# COMPACT_ATOMS: atom_id res chain seq x y z
N MET A 1 1.56 34.12 -49.23
CA MET A 1 0.50 33.10 -49.28
C MET A 1 0.52 32.37 -47.95
N ILE A 2 -0.63 32.30 -47.29
CA ILE A 2 -0.86 31.82 -45.92
C ILE A 2 -1.18 30.31 -45.98
N TYR A 3 -0.48 29.46 -45.22
CA TYR A 3 -1.06 28.68 -44.12
C TYR A 3 0.05 28.02 -43.28
N THR A 4 -0.12 28.13 -41.96
CA THR A 4 0.80 27.77 -40.88
C THR A 4 0.17 26.65 -40.04
N GLY A 5 0.96 25.64 -39.69
CA GLY A 5 0.59 24.55 -38.79
C GLY A 5 1.79 23.64 -38.56
N GLY A 6 2.82 24.21 -37.94
CA GLY A 6 4.12 23.59 -37.73
C GLY A 6 4.08 22.54 -36.63
N PHE A 7 4.49 21.33 -37.01
CA PHE A 7 5.03 20.28 -36.16
C PHE A 7 6.20 20.83 -35.33
N THR A 8 6.22 20.49 -34.04
CA THR A 8 7.44 20.55 -33.22
C THR A 8 7.78 19.10 -32.85
N PRO A 9 8.90 18.54 -33.31
CA PRO A 9 9.39 17.26 -32.80
C PRO A 9 9.99 17.48 -31.40
N TYR A 10 9.58 16.65 -30.44
CA TYR A 10 10.22 16.53 -29.13
C TYR A 10 11.68 16.08 -29.35
N TYR A 11 12.61 17.03 -29.33
CA TYR A 11 14.04 16.78 -29.26
C TYR A 11 14.49 16.91 -27.80
N SER A 12 14.99 15.81 -27.25
CA SER A 12 16.13 15.72 -26.32
C SER A 12 16.36 16.93 -25.39
N TYR A 13 15.87 16.84 -24.15
CA TYR A 13 16.22 17.74 -23.04
C TYR A 13 17.63 17.51 -22.47
N ARG A 14 18.57 16.97 -23.24
CA ARG A 14 19.92 16.66 -22.73
C ARG A 14 20.89 17.85 -22.79
N SER A 15 20.59 18.92 -23.53
CA SER A 15 21.54 20.02 -23.76
C SER A 15 21.24 21.34 -23.03
N GLN A 16 20.08 21.52 -22.40
CA GLN A 16 19.76 22.78 -21.69
C GLN A 16 20.16 22.78 -20.21
N PHE A 17 20.55 21.63 -19.66
CA PHE A 17 20.95 21.51 -18.25
C PHE A 17 22.37 22.07 -17.99
N PHE A 18 23.25 22.05 -19.00
CA PHE A 18 24.63 22.54 -18.85
C PHE A 18 24.80 24.05 -19.03
N ASP A 19 23.80 24.75 -19.59
CA ASP A 19 23.86 26.20 -19.82
C ASP A 19 23.36 27.04 -18.61
N MET A 20 22.77 26.41 -17.58
CA MET A 20 22.31 27.08 -16.35
C MET A 20 23.36 27.12 -15.22
N LEU A 21 24.55 26.55 -15.42
CA LEU A 21 25.62 26.48 -14.41
C LEU A 21 26.98 26.84 -15.03
N PRO A 22 27.35 28.14 -15.10
CA PRO A 22 28.52 28.60 -15.87
C PRO A 22 29.90 28.16 -15.34
N ASP A 23 29.97 27.47 -14.19
CA ASP A 23 31.25 27.12 -13.54
C ASP A 23 31.64 25.64 -13.58
N LEU A 24 30.85 24.75 -14.21
CA LEU A 24 31.18 23.33 -14.30
C LEU A 24 31.92 23.00 -15.60
N LYS A 25 33.25 23.11 -15.59
CA LYS A 25 34.09 22.44 -16.60
C LYS A 25 34.29 20.96 -16.25
N PRO A 26 34.36 20.06 -17.25
CA PRO A 26 34.41 18.63 -17.01
C PRO A 26 35.79 18.24 -16.50
N LYS A 27 35.86 17.81 -15.23
CA LYS A 27 36.95 16.97 -14.75
C LYS A 27 36.35 15.74 -14.13
N GLY A 28 36.63 14.59 -14.75
CA GLY A 28 36.23 13.29 -14.26
C GLY A 28 36.79 13.07 -12.86
N GLN A 29 35.90 13.09 -11.88
CA GLN A 29 36.04 12.48 -10.57
C GLN A 29 34.63 12.43 -9.97
N ILE A 30 34.22 11.24 -9.54
CA ILE A 30 32.96 11.00 -8.84
C ILE A 30 33.02 11.80 -7.54
N ALA A 31 32.27 12.89 -7.45
CA ALA A 31 32.06 13.63 -6.22
C ALA A 31 30.61 13.40 -5.77
N VAL A 32 30.45 12.68 -4.67
CA VAL A 32 29.21 12.67 -3.89
C VAL A 32 29.23 13.97 -3.09
N GLU A 33 28.53 15.00 -3.57
CA GLU A 33 28.36 16.25 -2.83
C GLU A 33 27.15 16.14 -1.89
N TYR A 34 27.41 16.43 -0.60
CA TYR A 34 26.43 16.48 0.48
C TYR A 34 25.88 17.91 0.58
N TRP A 35 24.56 18.08 0.57
CA TRP A 35 23.88 19.38 0.56
C TRP A 35 23.17 19.62 1.89
N PRO A 36 23.67 20.51 2.76
CA PRO A 36 23.07 20.79 4.06
C PRO A 36 22.19 22.03 3.94
N GLU A 37 20.90 21.88 3.65
CA GLU A 37 19.83 22.89 3.88
C GLU A 37 18.49 22.40 3.28
N VAL A 38 17.83 21.40 3.91
CA VAL A 38 16.40 21.09 3.66
C VAL A 38 15.75 20.58 4.94
N ASP A 39 15.26 21.50 5.78
CA ASP A 39 14.27 21.17 6.81
C ASP A 39 12.90 21.20 6.15
N HIS A 40 12.38 20.06 5.68
CA HIS A 40 10.96 19.69 5.63
C HIS A 40 10.80 18.27 5.03
N LEU A 41 10.11 17.40 5.79
CA LEU A 41 9.68 16.03 5.47
C LEU A 41 10.75 15.04 4.96
N PHE A 42 11.90 15.01 5.63
CA PHE A 42 12.72 13.80 5.73
C PHE A 42 12.70 13.36 7.18
N MET A 43 12.21 12.14 7.47
CA MET A 43 12.43 11.55 8.79
C MET A 43 13.88 11.03 8.83
N LEU A 44 14.83 11.95 8.99
CA LEU A 44 16.21 11.58 9.30
C LEU A 44 16.22 10.96 10.71
N MET A 45 16.81 9.76 10.83
CA MET A 45 16.93 9.00 12.08
C MET A 45 17.85 9.67 13.14
N GLU A 46 18.00 10.99 13.17
CA GLU A 46 18.90 11.65 14.11
C GLU A 46 18.31 11.85 15.51
N ASP A 47 17.00 11.65 15.70
CA ASP A 47 16.38 11.90 17.01
C ASP A 47 15.37 10.82 17.43
N ARG A 48 15.83 9.55 17.41
CA ARG A 48 15.09 8.37 17.90
C ARG A 48 14.47 8.60 19.29
N GLN A 49 15.18 9.31 20.18
CA GLN A 49 14.69 9.58 21.53
C GLN A 49 13.53 10.57 21.54
N ARG A 50 13.57 11.62 20.70
CA ARG A 50 12.48 12.59 20.59
C ARG A 50 11.21 12.00 19.98
N LEU A 51 11.34 11.07 19.03
CA LEU A 51 10.23 10.32 18.46
C LEU A 51 9.59 9.41 19.52
N VAL A 52 10.40 8.62 20.24
CA VAL A 52 9.94 7.76 21.34
C VAL A 52 9.27 8.60 22.44
N ASP A 53 9.85 9.75 22.80
CA ASP A 53 9.29 10.65 23.81
C ASP A 53 7.98 11.31 23.36
N GLN A 54 7.81 11.58 22.05
CA GLN A 54 6.54 12.07 21.49
C GLN A 54 5.46 11.00 21.53
N VAL A 55 5.80 9.76 21.14
CA VAL A 55 4.86 8.62 21.17
C VAL A 55 4.43 8.29 22.60
N VAL A 56 5.36 8.29 23.56
CA VAL A 56 5.05 8.10 24.99
C VAL A 56 4.16 9.23 25.52
N ARG A 57 4.35 10.47 25.07
CA ARG A 57 3.45 11.60 25.41
C ARG A 57 2.07 11.46 24.78
N TRP A 58 1.95 10.93 23.57
CA TRP A 58 0.67 10.69 22.91
C TRP A 58 -0.15 9.63 23.66
N LEU A 59 0.48 8.52 24.05
CA LEU A 59 -0.17 7.47 24.82
C LEU A 59 -0.59 7.93 26.23
N GLY A 60 0.14 8.89 26.82
CA GLY A 60 -0.11 9.36 28.19
C GLY A 60 -1.14 10.49 28.39
N LYS A 61 -1.75 11.07 27.33
CA LYS A 61 -2.54 12.32 27.45
C LYS A 61 -3.96 12.33 26.88
N ALA A 62 -4.57 11.20 26.51
CA ALA A 62 -5.99 11.22 26.11
C ALA A 62 -6.90 11.62 27.30
N PRO A 63 -7.59 12.78 27.29
CA PRO A 63 -8.53 13.14 28.33
C PRO A 63 -9.91 12.56 28.02
N VAL A 64 -10.35 11.57 28.81
CA VAL A 64 -11.75 11.09 28.77
C VAL A 64 -12.61 12.06 29.57
N SER A 65 -13.35 12.93 28.87
CA SER A 65 -14.47 13.69 29.44
C SER A 65 -15.55 13.83 28.36
N VAL A 66 -16.43 12.84 28.26
CA VAL A 66 -17.68 12.93 27.50
C VAL A 66 -18.83 12.90 28.49
N ALA A 67 -19.57 14.01 28.58
CA ALA A 67 -20.81 14.06 29.34
C ALA A 67 -21.88 13.22 28.62
N LEU A 68 -22.43 12.22 29.31
CA LEU A 68 -23.53 11.38 28.84
C LEU A 68 -24.87 12.13 28.90
N PRO A 69 -25.73 12.07 27.87
CA PRO A 69 -27.13 12.48 27.99
C PRO A 69 -27.94 11.44 28.80
N ALA A 70 -29.04 11.92 29.41
CA ALA A 70 -29.82 11.21 30.42
C ALA A 70 -30.37 9.83 29.98
N LEU A 71 -30.23 8.86 30.88
CA LEU A 71 -30.68 7.48 30.78
C LEU A 71 -32.20 7.36 30.62
N VAL A 72 -32.62 6.58 29.62
CA VAL A 72 -33.96 5.96 29.53
C VAL A 72 -34.05 4.86 30.61
N PRO A 73 -35.19 4.66 31.31
CA PRO A 73 -35.25 3.70 32.40
C PRO A 73 -35.09 2.26 31.88
N LEU A 74 -34.12 1.55 32.44
CA LEU A 74 -33.91 0.12 32.24
C LEU A 74 -35.14 -0.67 32.67
N ALA A 75 -35.64 -1.53 31.78
CA ALA A 75 -36.59 -2.58 32.10
C ALA A 75 -35.97 -3.55 33.14
N GLN A 76 -36.81 -4.07 34.04
CA GLN A 76 -36.37 -4.96 35.12
C GLN A 76 -35.68 -6.23 34.58
N PRO A 77 -34.66 -6.75 35.29
CA PRO A 77 -33.93 -7.93 34.83
C PRO A 77 -34.80 -9.20 34.93
N MET A 78 -34.88 -9.95 33.83
CA MET A 78 -35.30 -11.35 33.86
C MET A 78 -34.15 -12.24 34.35
N PRO A 79 -34.43 -13.30 35.11
CA PRO A 79 -33.39 -14.24 35.53
C PRO A 79 -32.95 -15.11 34.34
N LEU A 80 -31.67 -15.03 33.99
CA LEU A 80 -31.00 -15.92 33.06
C LEU A 80 -30.43 -17.13 33.83
N GLU A 81 -30.90 -18.34 33.52
CA GLU A 81 -30.25 -19.56 33.95
C GLU A 81 -28.99 -19.83 33.09
N ILE A 82 -27.82 -19.68 33.71
CA ILE A 82 -26.53 -19.99 33.12
C ILE A 82 -26.19 -21.44 33.46
N SER A 83 -25.96 -22.27 32.44
CA SER A 83 -25.42 -23.62 32.62
C SER A 83 -23.90 -23.52 32.79
N LEU A 84 -23.43 -23.46 34.03
CA LEU A 84 -22.01 -23.43 34.39
C LEU A 84 -21.48 -24.85 34.61
N LYS A 85 -20.34 -25.20 34.00
CA LYS A 85 -19.55 -26.36 34.44
C LYS A 85 -18.90 -26.04 35.80
N GLN A 86 -19.01 -26.96 36.76
CA GLN A 86 -18.71 -26.70 38.17
C GLN A 86 -17.22 -26.46 38.52
N ASP A 87 -16.27 -26.77 37.63
CA ASP A 87 -14.83 -26.83 37.96
C ASP A 87 -13.93 -25.69 37.43
N GLU A 88 -14.47 -24.61 36.83
CA GLU A 88 -13.64 -23.49 36.34
C GLU A 88 -13.18 -22.54 37.47
N PRO A 89 -11.91 -22.09 37.48
CA PRO A 89 -11.38 -21.04 38.36
C PRO A 89 -12.25 -19.78 38.39
N LEU A 90 -12.29 -19.10 39.55
CA LEU A 90 -13.13 -17.93 39.79
C LEU A 90 -12.76 -16.74 38.89
N GLU A 91 -11.48 -16.58 38.54
CA GLU A 91 -11.04 -15.55 37.60
C GLU A 91 -11.62 -15.78 36.20
N ILE A 92 -11.58 -17.02 35.68
CA ILE A 92 -12.11 -17.35 34.35
C ILE A 92 -13.62 -17.14 34.29
N LYS A 93 -14.36 -17.51 35.34
CA LYS A 93 -15.80 -17.24 35.44
C LYS A 93 -16.11 -15.75 35.38
N THR A 94 -15.34 -14.95 36.10
CA THR A 94 -15.51 -13.49 36.14
C THR A 94 -15.21 -12.83 34.80
N VAL A 95 -14.12 -13.25 34.14
CA VAL A 95 -13.77 -12.75 32.79
C VAL A 95 -14.82 -13.18 31.76
N LEU A 96 -15.28 -14.43 31.81
CA LEU A 96 -16.32 -14.97 30.93
C LEU A 96 -17.64 -14.21 31.04
N GLU A 97 -18.04 -13.83 32.26
CA GLU A 97 -19.24 -13.01 32.49
C GLU A 97 -19.12 -11.63 31.83
N ILE A 98 -17.95 -10.98 31.94
CA ILE A 98 -17.70 -9.67 31.33
C ILE A 98 -17.71 -9.79 29.80
N PHE A 99 -17.08 -10.81 29.22
CA PHE A 99 -17.12 -11.06 27.77
C PHE A 99 -18.57 -11.22 27.26
N ASN A 100 -19.38 -12.01 27.95
CA ASN A 100 -20.78 -12.24 27.57
C ASN A 100 -21.66 -10.98 27.73
N GLN A 101 -21.39 -10.12 28.72
CA GLN A 101 -22.11 -8.84 28.87
C GLN A 101 -21.82 -7.91 27.69
N ILE A 102 -20.55 -7.83 27.26
CA ILE A 102 -20.12 -6.97 26.16
C ILE A 102 -20.64 -7.47 24.81
N LEU A 103 -20.74 -8.79 24.61
CA LEU A 103 -21.16 -9.43 23.36
C LEU A 103 -22.67 -9.75 23.26
N SER A 104 -23.51 -9.13 24.10
CA SER A 104 -24.97 -9.40 24.15
C SER A 104 -25.63 -9.56 22.76
N PRO A 105 -26.37 -10.67 22.44
CA PRO A 105 -26.68 -11.86 23.23
C PRO A 105 -25.96 -13.12 22.69
N SER A 106 -24.64 -13.10 22.56
CA SER A 106 -23.82 -14.28 22.27
C SER A 106 -23.61 -15.11 23.54
N LYS A 107 -23.76 -16.44 23.47
CA LYS A 107 -23.48 -17.36 24.58
C LYS A 107 -22.08 -17.93 24.40
N LEU A 108 -21.08 -17.16 24.82
CA LEU A 108 -19.66 -17.46 24.64
C LEU A 108 -19.19 -18.47 25.70
N GLU A 109 -18.40 -19.48 25.31
CA GLU A 109 -17.72 -20.40 26.25
C GLU A 109 -16.29 -19.93 26.58
N ALA A 110 -15.66 -20.49 27.62
CA ALA A 110 -14.36 -20.03 28.13
C ALA A 110 -13.19 -20.07 27.11
N ASN A 111 -13.28 -20.91 26.09
CA ASN A 111 -12.27 -21.07 25.05
C ASN A 111 -12.68 -20.46 23.70
N ASP A 112 -13.87 -19.88 23.63
CA ASP A 112 -14.35 -19.26 22.41
C ASP A 112 -13.68 -17.89 22.23
N SER A 113 -13.33 -17.59 20.98
CA SER A 113 -12.73 -16.30 20.63
C SER A 113 -13.77 -15.19 20.71
N PHE A 114 -13.40 -14.08 21.34
CA PHE A 114 -14.20 -12.86 21.41
C PHE A 114 -14.65 -12.35 20.03
N PHE A 115 -13.79 -12.46 19.01
CA PHE A 115 -14.05 -11.93 17.68
C PHE A 115 -14.97 -12.85 16.85
N ASP A 116 -14.90 -14.17 17.04
CA ASP A 116 -15.77 -15.14 16.35
C ASP A 116 -17.26 -14.93 16.68
N TYR A 117 -17.54 -14.33 17.84
CA TYR A 117 -18.88 -14.06 18.35
C TYR A 117 -19.32 -12.59 18.21
N GLY A 118 -18.72 -11.87 17.25
CA GLY A 118 -19.11 -10.51 16.89
C GLY A 118 -18.34 -9.40 17.61
N GLY A 119 -17.22 -9.74 18.27
CA GLY A 119 -16.27 -8.77 18.78
C GLY A 119 -15.79 -7.82 17.68
N SER A 120 -15.80 -6.52 17.97
CA SER A 120 -15.23 -5.48 17.11
C SER A 120 -14.24 -4.63 17.91
N SER A 121 -13.45 -3.78 17.27
CA SER A 121 -12.50 -2.90 17.97
C SER A 121 -13.18 -2.01 19.03
N VAL A 122 -14.43 -1.58 18.78
CA VAL A 122 -15.22 -0.81 19.77
C VAL A 122 -15.58 -1.67 20.98
N LEU A 123 -15.93 -2.95 20.76
CA LEU A 123 -16.25 -3.88 21.85
C LEU A 123 -14.99 -4.31 22.60
N ALA A 124 -13.84 -4.44 21.92
CA ALA A 124 -12.55 -4.72 22.54
C ALA A 124 -12.13 -3.58 23.49
N ILE A 125 -12.33 -2.31 23.10
CA ILE A 125 -12.11 -1.16 23.98
C ILE A 125 -13.01 -1.25 25.23
N LYS A 126 -14.32 -1.46 25.04
CA LYS A 126 -15.27 -1.60 26.17
C LYS A 126 -14.91 -2.77 27.09
N LEU A 127 -14.44 -3.88 26.50
CA LEU A 127 -13.99 -5.05 27.23
C LEU A 127 -12.76 -4.72 28.09
N THR A 128 -11.74 -4.06 27.54
CA THR A 128 -10.56 -3.66 28.32
C THR A 128 -10.87 -2.73 29.46
N ILE A 129 -11.79 -1.77 29.28
CA ILE A 129 -12.23 -0.87 30.35
C ILE A 129 -12.87 -1.68 31.48
N ALA A 130 -13.84 -2.56 31.15
CA ALA A 130 -14.55 -3.37 32.14
C ALA A 130 -13.62 -4.34 32.89
N LEU A 131 -12.65 -4.95 32.20
CA LEU A 131 -11.65 -5.82 32.83
C LEU A 131 -10.67 -5.04 33.70
N SER A 132 -10.18 -3.90 33.22
CA SER A 132 -9.26 -3.03 33.97
C SER A 132 -9.90 -2.53 35.27
N GLU A 133 -11.17 -2.11 35.22
CA GLU A 133 -11.94 -1.74 36.40
C GLU A 133 -12.14 -2.92 37.38
N LYS A 134 -12.42 -4.12 36.84
CA LYS A 134 -12.70 -5.30 37.66
C LYS A 134 -11.47 -5.84 38.38
N PHE A 135 -10.32 -5.84 37.71
CA PHE A 135 -9.09 -6.48 38.17
C PHE A 135 -8.03 -5.48 38.65
N ALA A 136 -8.31 -4.17 38.62
CA ALA A 136 -7.37 -3.11 38.98
C ALA A 136 -6.02 -3.26 38.25
N ALA A 137 -6.09 -3.56 36.95
CA ALA A 137 -4.95 -3.81 36.07
C ALA A 137 -5.00 -2.84 34.87
N ASP A 138 -3.84 -2.50 34.29
CA ASP A 138 -3.78 -1.65 33.09
C ASP A 138 -3.74 -2.55 31.86
N ILE A 139 -4.91 -2.97 31.38
CA ILE A 139 -5.04 -3.92 30.28
C ILE A 139 -5.12 -3.11 28.98
N PRO A 140 -4.04 -3.03 28.16
CA PRO A 140 -4.09 -2.30 26.91
C PRO A 140 -5.03 -3.00 25.92
N VAL A 141 -5.63 -2.22 25.01
CA VAL A 141 -6.54 -2.77 23.98
C VAL A 141 -5.89 -3.88 23.15
N VAL A 142 -4.56 -3.80 22.94
CA VAL A 142 -3.78 -4.85 22.26
C VAL A 142 -3.86 -6.21 22.95
N ALA A 143 -4.02 -6.25 24.28
CA ALA A 143 -4.11 -7.50 25.05
C ALA A 143 -5.35 -8.34 24.71
N VAL A 144 -6.44 -7.73 24.24
CA VAL A 144 -7.62 -8.48 23.75
C VAL A 144 -7.27 -9.27 22.49
N TYR A 145 -6.30 -8.78 21.71
CA TYR A 145 -5.82 -9.46 20.51
C TYR A 145 -4.77 -10.53 20.83
N SER A 146 -3.98 -10.36 21.90
CA SER A 146 -3.05 -11.40 22.38
C SER A 146 -3.76 -12.50 23.17
N HIS A 147 -4.88 -12.19 23.84
CA HIS A 147 -5.62 -13.08 24.72
C HIS A 147 -7.11 -13.10 24.35
N MET A 148 -7.41 -13.66 23.18
CA MET A 148 -8.72 -13.56 22.52
C MET A 148 -9.85 -14.33 23.22
N THR A 149 -9.54 -15.23 24.15
CA THR A 149 -10.54 -16.06 24.86
C THR A 149 -10.64 -15.65 26.34
N PRO A 150 -11.80 -15.86 26.98
CA PRO A 150 -11.95 -15.60 28.41
C PRO A 150 -10.92 -16.34 29.27
N ARG A 151 -10.56 -17.57 28.90
CA ARG A 151 -9.52 -18.34 29.60
C ARG A 151 -8.15 -17.69 29.44
N ALA A 152 -7.71 -17.40 28.21
CA ALA A 152 -6.40 -16.83 27.96
C ALA A 152 -6.24 -15.46 28.64
N MET A 153 -7.30 -14.65 28.63
CA MET A 153 -7.32 -13.34 29.29
C MET A 153 -7.25 -13.48 30.81
N ALA A 154 -8.00 -14.39 31.40
CA ALA A 154 -7.94 -14.66 32.83
C ALA A 154 -6.58 -15.20 33.27
N GLU A 155 -5.96 -16.07 32.46
CA GLU A 155 -4.61 -16.59 32.72
C GLU A 155 -3.55 -15.48 32.67
N ALA A 156 -3.62 -14.58 31.70
CA ALA A 156 -2.70 -13.43 31.58
C ALA A 156 -2.85 -12.43 32.75
N ILE A 157 -4.09 -12.15 33.16
CA ILE A 157 -4.38 -11.33 34.35
C ILE A 157 -3.82 -12.00 35.61
N ALA A 158 -4.03 -13.32 35.77
CA ALA A 158 -3.54 -14.08 36.91
C ALA A 158 -2.00 -14.19 36.94
N ALA A 159 -1.36 -14.21 35.75
CA ALA A 159 0.09 -14.19 35.60
C ALA A 159 0.70 -12.81 35.89
N GLY A 160 -0.11 -11.77 36.11
CA GLY A 160 0.35 -10.42 36.42
C GLY A 160 0.94 -9.69 35.22
N GLU A 161 0.62 -10.09 33.99
CA GLU A 161 1.14 -9.49 32.75
C GLU A 161 0.79 -7.99 32.61
N PHE A 162 -0.23 -7.53 33.34
CA PHE A 162 -0.76 -6.16 33.30
C PHE A 162 -0.60 -5.40 34.63
N ALA A 163 0.26 -5.89 35.54
CA ALA A 163 0.58 -5.22 36.78
C ALA A 163 1.55 -4.06 36.53
N SER A 164 1.21 -2.87 37.02
CA SER A 164 2.00 -1.65 36.84
C SER A 164 3.22 -1.63 37.77
N GLU A 165 4.38 -2.10 37.29
CA GLU A 165 5.72 -1.50 37.52
C GLU A 165 6.80 -2.17 36.61
N PRO A 166 7.89 -1.44 36.27
CA PRO A 166 8.73 -1.74 35.11
C PRO A 166 9.78 -2.81 35.41
N SER A 167 9.78 -3.91 34.64
CA SER A 167 10.93 -4.81 34.58
C SER A 167 11.18 -5.31 33.17
N GLN A 168 12.42 -5.12 32.75
CA GLN A 168 13.07 -5.79 31.63
C GLN A 168 12.93 -7.31 31.80
N THR A 169 12.46 -8.01 30.78
CA THR A 169 12.55 -9.46 30.71
C THR A 169 13.05 -9.86 29.33
N GLN A 170 14.29 -10.36 29.31
CA GLN A 170 14.87 -11.09 28.19
C GLN A 170 14.02 -12.34 27.91
N ILE A 171 13.51 -12.46 26.68
CA ILE A 171 12.88 -13.69 26.18
C ILE A 171 13.90 -14.43 25.32
N GLY A 172 14.18 -15.68 25.70
CA GLY A 172 15.12 -16.55 25.01
C GLY A 172 14.65 -16.95 23.61
N ILE A 173 15.54 -16.81 22.64
CA ILE A 173 15.34 -17.12 21.22
C ILE A 173 15.50 -18.65 21.01
N PRO A 174 14.55 -19.35 20.36
CA PRO A 174 14.81 -20.69 19.81
C PRO A 174 15.73 -20.58 18.58
N SER A 175 16.81 -21.35 18.57
CA SER A 175 17.84 -21.36 17.53
C SER A 175 17.27 -21.72 16.14
N PRO A 176 17.67 -21.04 15.05
CA PRO A 176 17.16 -21.31 13.71
C PRO A 176 17.61 -22.68 13.19
N ILE A 177 16.67 -23.39 12.57
CA ILE A 177 16.91 -24.64 11.84
C ILE A 177 17.77 -24.30 10.61
N LYS A 178 18.98 -24.88 10.56
CA LYS A 178 19.88 -24.76 9.40
C LYS A 178 19.26 -25.43 8.16
N PRO A 179 19.21 -24.77 6.99
CA PRO A 179 18.98 -25.45 5.72
C PRO A 179 20.15 -26.39 5.43
N GLY A 180 19.81 -27.59 4.97
CA GLY A 180 20.77 -28.63 4.62
C GLY A 180 21.75 -28.18 3.55
N SER A 181 23.02 -28.53 3.76
CA SER A 181 24.13 -28.38 2.83
C SER A 181 23.88 -29.22 1.56
N GLY A 182 23.57 -28.55 0.45
CA GLY A 182 23.66 -29.07 -0.90
C GLY A 182 24.59 -28.17 -1.70
N ASP A 183 25.85 -28.59 -1.79
CA ASP A 183 26.90 -27.94 -2.58
C ASP A 183 26.62 -28.14 -4.08
N GLN A 184 26.13 -27.09 -4.75
CA GLN A 184 26.25 -26.91 -6.20
C GLN A 184 26.51 -25.43 -6.54
N ASN A 185 27.80 -25.12 -6.72
CA ASN A 185 28.36 -23.99 -7.48
C ASN A 185 28.23 -22.56 -6.90
N ALA A 186 29.33 -22.14 -6.28
CA ALA A 186 29.77 -20.78 -6.03
C ALA A 186 29.89 -19.87 -7.30
N LYS A 187 28.75 -19.52 -7.92
CA LYS A 187 28.64 -18.45 -8.95
C LYS A 187 27.38 -17.58 -8.85
N GLU A 188 26.56 -17.76 -7.82
CA GLU A 188 25.51 -16.80 -7.41
C GLU A 188 26.05 -15.83 -6.35
N GLU A 189 27.22 -15.23 -6.58
CA GLU A 189 27.65 -14.08 -5.77
C GLU A 189 26.71 -12.91 -6.10
N ASP A 190 25.79 -12.60 -5.18
CA ASP A 190 25.04 -11.34 -5.05
C ASP A 190 24.71 -10.61 -6.37
N GLU A 191 23.95 -11.25 -7.26
CA GLU A 191 23.47 -10.57 -8.46
C GLU A 191 22.42 -9.53 -8.04
N ALA A 192 22.86 -8.28 -7.86
CA ALA A 192 22.02 -7.12 -7.67
C ALA A 192 21.36 -6.71 -9.00
N TYR A 193 20.26 -5.96 -8.91
CA TYR A 193 19.50 -5.55 -10.08
C TYR A 193 19.46 -4.04 -10.19
N ALA A 194 19.71 -3.50 -11.38
CA ALA A 194 19.69 -2.07 -11.65
C ALA A 194 18.32 -1.66 -12.18
N ILE A 195 17.78 -0.56 -11.67
CA ILE A 195 16.69 0.18 -12.32
C ILE A 195 17.35 1.08 -13.37
N ILE A 196 17.05 0.81 -14.64
CA ILE A 196 17.67 1.47 -15.80
C ILE A 196 16.72 2.38 -16.58
N GLY A 197 15.44 2.35 -16.24
CA GLY A 197 14.43 3.24 -16.82
C GLY A 197 13.24 3.38 -15.89
N MET A 198 12.58 4.54 -15.92
CA MET A 198 11.37 4.78 -15.15
C MET A 198 10.42 5.75 -15.83
N ALA A 199 9.13 5.64 -15.48
CA ALA A 199 8.10 6.60 -15.84
C ALA A 199 7.04 6.66 -14.73
N ALA A 200 6.41 7.82 -14.58
CA ALA A 200 5.35 8.04 -13.62
C ALA A 200 4.35 9.08 -14.16
N ASN A 201 3.07 8.83 -13.91
CA ASN A 201 1.97 9.77 -14.10
C ASN A 201 1.10 9.72 -12.84
N VAL A 202 1.18 10.76 -12.03
CA VAL A 202 0.54 10.84 -10.71
C VAL A 202 -0.23 12.16 -10.60
N PRO A 203 -1.12 12.32 -9.61
CA PRO A 203 -1.93 13.52 -9.50
C PRO A 203 -1.05 14.76 -9.36
N GLY A 204 -1.19 15.70 -10.30
CA GLY A 204 -0.40 16.93 -10.35
C GLY A 204 0.97 16.83 -11.04
N ALA A 205 1.37 15.66 -11.55
CA ALA A 205 2.64 15.46 -12.27
C ALA A 205 2.57 14.36 -13.34
N LYS A 206 2.95 14.68 -14.58
CA LYS A 206 2.90 13.76 -15.73
C LYS A 206 4.25 13.09 -16.04
N SER A 207 5.24 13.29 -15.19
CA SER A 207 6.59 12.72 -15.31
C SER A 207 7.24 12.56 -13.94
N VAL A 208 8.35 11.80 -13.90
CA VAL A 208 9.16 11.61 -12.68
C VAL A 208 9.77 12.94 -12.24
N GLU A 209 10.20 13.79 -13.17
CA GLU A 209 10.80 15.09 -12.89
C GLU A 209 9.78 16.07 -12.29
N GLU A 210 8.56 16.11 -12.85
CA GLU A 210 7.48 16.91 -12.31
C GLU A 210 7.07 16.43 -10.92
N PHE A 211 7.04 15.11 -10.71
CA PHE A 211 6.69 14.53 -9.42
C PHE A 211 7.76 14.85 -8.37
N TRP A 212 9.04 14.70 -8.71
CA TRP A 212 10.15 15.08 -7.85
C TRP A 212 10.08 16.55 -7.45
N LYS A 213 9.83 17.45 -8.42
CA LYS A 213 9.62 18.87 -8.13
C LYS A 213 8.43 19.10 -7.19
N MET A 214 7.33 18.39 -7.39
CA MET A 214 6.15 18.49 -6.55
C MET A 214 6.42 18.09 -5.09
N ILE A 215 7.17 17.00 -4.88
CA ILE A 215 7.61 16.57 -3.54
C ILE A 215 8.49 17.64 -2.89
N LEU A 216 9.50 18.14 -3.60
CA LEU A 216 10.39 19.19 -3.08
C LEU A 216 9.65 20.49 -2.73
N ASP A 217 8.63 20.84 -3.50
CA ASP A 217 7.80 22.01 -3.26
C ASP A 217 6.76 21.78 -2.13
N GLY A 218 6.67 20.57 -1.55
CA GLY A 218 5.67 20.21 -0.53
C GLY A 218 4.22 20.30 -1.04
N ARG A 219 4.01 20.10 -2.35
CA ARG A 219 2.70 20.26 -2.99
C ARG A 219 1.90 18.97 -2.94
N GLU A 220 0.59 19.11 -2.74
CA GLU A 220 -0.37 18.02 -2.74
C GLU A 220 -1.12 17.96 -4.08
N GLY A 221 -1.34 16.74 -4.61
CA GLY A 221 -1.98 16.48 -5.90
C GLY A 221 -3.49 16.20 -5.80
N ILE A 222 -4.10 16.48 -4.66
CA ILE A 222 -5.50 16.17 -4.39
C ILE A 222 -6.40 17.24 -4.99
N THR A 223 -7.47 16.79 -5.66
CA THR A 223 -8.53 17.64 -6.17
C THR A 223 -9.75 17.49 -5.27
N THR A 224 -10.37 18.62 -4.90
CA THR A 224 -11.65 18.65 -4.19
C THR A 224 -12.70 19.31 -5.06
N TRP A 225 -13.86 18.65 -5.19
CA TRP A 225 -14.97 19.14 -6.01
C TRP A 225 -16.09 19.72 -5.14
N THR A 226 -16.71 20.77 -5.65
CA THR A 226 -18.05 21.19 -5.23
C THR A 226 -19.10 20.19 -5.74
N LYS A 227 -20.31 20.22 -5.16
CA LYS A 227 -21.39 19.30 -5.55
C LYS A 227 -21.76 19.37 -7.03
N ASP A 228 -21.66 20.56 -7.63
CA ASP A 228 -22.01 20.79 -9.04
C ASP A 228 -20.88 20.38 -10.01
N GLU A 229 -19.66 20.16 -9.49
CA GLU A 229 -18.50 19.68 -10.26
C GLU A 229 -18.36 18.15 -10.22
N LEU A 230 -19.08 17.48 -9.32
CA LEU A 230 -19.11 16.03 -9.24
C LEU A 230 -19.78 15.42 -10.49
N ASP A 231 -19.37 14.21 -10.82
CA ASP A 231 -19.91 13.51 -11.97
C ASP A 231 -21.42 13.26 -11.81
N PRO A 232 -22.26 13.66 -12.78
CA PRO A 232 -23.72 13.58 -12.67
C PRO A 232 -24.25 12.14 -12.66
N SER A 233 -23.43 11.14 -13.00
CA SER A 233 -23.79 9.72 -12.89
C SER A 233 -23.77 9.20 -11.44
N LEU A 234 -23.16 9.95 -10.51
CA LEU A 234 -23.11 9.54 -9.11
C LEU A 234 -24.52 9.54 -8.49
N PRO A 235 -24.88 8.52 -7.68
CA PRO A 235 -26.18 8.49 -7.01
C PRO A 235 -26.39 9.72 -6.13
N GLN A 236 -27.51 10.42 -6.32
CA GLN A 236 -27.80 11.63 -5.55
C GLN A 236 -27.87 11.37 -4.03
N SER A 237 -28.25 10.16 -3.61
CA SER A 237 -28.22 9.74 -2.21
C SER A 237 -26.80 9.68 -1.64
N LEU A 238 -25.81 9.30 -2.46
CA LEU A 238 -24.39 9.31 -2.10
C LEU A 238 -23.88 10.75 -1.99
N VAL A 239 -24.10 11.55 -3.03
CA VAL A 239 -23.64 12.97 -3.10
C VAL A 239 -24.26 13.84 -2.00
N ASN A 240 -25.50 13.54 -1.60
CA ASN A 240 -26.18 14.26 -0.52
C ASN A 240 -25.85 13.75 0.88
N SER A 241 -25.09 12.66 1.02
CA SER A 241 -24.67 12.17 2.32
C SER A 241 -23.81 13.21 3.05
N PRO A 242 -24.04 13.46 4.34
CA PRO A 242 -23.19 14.34 5.13
C PRO A 242 -21.77 13.78 5.33
N HIS A 243 -21.56 12.50 5.04
CA HIS A 243 -20.26 11.83 5.16
C HIS A 243 -19.55 11.66 3.81
N TYR A 244 -20.09 12.21 2.72
CA TYR A 244 -19.41 12.16 1.43
C TYR A 244 -18.25 13.14 1.40
N VAL A 245 -17.06 12.65 1.06
CA VAL A 245 -15.84 13.42 0.93
C VAL A 245 -15.52 13.57 -0.56
N PRO A 246 -15.75 14.73 -1.16
CA PRO A 246 -15.60 14.93 -2.61
C PRO A 246 -14.15 15.26 -2.97
N SER A 247 -13.18 14.46 -2.49
CA SER A 247 -11.75 14.69 -2.73
C SER A 247 -11.05 13.43 -3.23
N ARG A 248 -10.19 13.57 -4.23
CA ARG A 248 -9.37 12.48 -4.78
C ARG A 248 -8.15 13.00 -5.52
N GLY A 249 -7.03 12.28 -5.45
CA GLY A 249 -5.93 12.50 -6.39
C GLY A 249 -6.30 11.90 -7.74
N VAL A 250 -6.30 12.71 -8.80
CA VAL A 250 -6.73 12.28 -10.14
C VAL A 250 -5.67 12.58 -11.17
N ILE A 251 -5.58 11.72 -12.19
CA ILE A 251 -4.82 11.97 -13.41
C ILE A 251 -5.79 12.09 -14.60
N GLU A 252 -5.36 12.75 -15.66
CA GLU A 252 -6.10 12.80 -16.92
C GLU A 252 -6.08 11.42 -17.59
N GLY A 253 -7.10 10.59 -17.35
CA GLY A 253 -7.22 9.23 -17.92
C GLY A 253 -8.07 9.13 -19.19
N ASP A 254 -8.57 10.24 -19.71
CA ASP A 254 -9.45 10.29 -20.88
C ASP A 254 -8.70 10.37 -22.21
N ARG A 255 -7.40 10.72 -22.19
CA ARG A 255 -6.56 10.86 -23.38
C ARG A 255 -5.72 9.60 -23.62
N PHE A 256 -5.61 9.20 -24.88
CA PHE A 256 -4.78 8.08 -25.31
C PHE A 256 -4.48 8.17 -26.81
N ASP A 257 -3.22 8.01 -27.22
CA ASP A 257 -2.87 7.96 -28.64
C ASP A 257 -3.06 6.55 -29.22
N ALA A 258 -4.33 6.21 -29.50
CA ALA A 258 -4.69 4.91 -30.06
C ALA A 258 -3.95 4.60 -31.37
N SER A 259 -3.71 5.61 -32.21
CA SER A 259 -3.10 5.42 -33.52
C SER A 259 -1.63 5.03 -33.42
N PHE A 260 -0.90 5.63 -32.47
CA PHE A 260 0.49 5.30 -32.18
C PHE A 260 0.64 3.83 -31.77
N PHE A 261 -0.26 3.33 -30.92
CA PHE A 261 -0.28 1.94 -30.47
C PHE A 261 -1.04 0.98 -31.40
N LYS A 262 -1.38 1.42 -32.62
CA LYS A 262 -2.08 0.61 -33.65
C LYS A 262 -3.42 0.04 -33.16
N MET A 263 -4.08 0.76 -32.27
CA MET A 263 -5.39 0.42 -31.71
C MET A 263 -6.49 1.18 -32.44
N SER A 264 -7.62 0.52 -32.69
CA SER A 264 -8.76 1.21 -33.28
C SER A 264 -9.38 2.20 -32.27
N ARG A 265 -9.99 3.28 -32.76
CA ARG A 265 -10.68 4.24 -31.88
C ARG A 265 -11.77 3.57 -31.03
N ARG A 266 -12.57 2.66 -31.62
CA ARG A 266 -13.63 1.93 -30.92
C ARG A 266 -13.07 1.04 -29.82
N GLU A 267 -11.96 0.36 -30.08
CA GLU A 267 -11.28 -0.44 -29.07
C GLU A 267 -10.74 0.43 -27.93
N ALA A 268 -10.09 1.55 -28.24
CA ALA A 268 -9.57 2.47 -27.23
C ALA A 268 -10.68 3.11 -26.36
N GLU A 269 -11.86 3.38 -26.92
CA GLU A 269 -13.03 3.88 -26.19
C GLU A 269 -13.57 2.84 -25.19
N PHE A 270 -13.51 1.55 -25.51
CA PHE A 270 -13.93 0.46 -24.62
C PHE A 270 -12.84 0.03 -23.63
N LEU A 271 -11.57 0.27 -23.94
CA LEU A 271 -10.44 -0.13 -23.13
C LEU A 271 -10.40 0.62 -21.79
N ASP A 272 -10.22 -0.13 -20.72
CA ASP A 272 -10.00 0.40 -19.36
C ASP A 272 -8.91 1.50 -19.40
N PRO A 273 -9.20 2.74 -18.92
CA PRO A 273 -8.22 3.81 -18.76
C PRO A 273 -6.91 3.37 -18.09
N GLN A 274 -7.00 2.46 -17.10
CA GLN A 274 -5.83 1.93 -16.41
C GLN A 274 -4.85 1.27 -17.40
N GLN A 275 -5.39 0.50 -18.36
CA GLN A 275 -4.57 -0.21 -19.33
C GLN A 275 -4.02 0.70 -20.42
N ARG A 276 -4.79 1.73 -20.82
CA ARG A 276 -4.33 2.78 -21.76
C ARG A 276 -3.11 3.52 -21.20
N ILE A 277 -3.24 4.05 -19.97
CA ILE A 277 -2.17 4.79 -19.31
C ILE A 277 -0.98 3.86 -19.04
N LEU A 278 -1.23 2.59 -18.69
CA LEU A 278 -0.13 1.65 -18.47
C LEU A 278 0.68 1.38 -19.74
N ILE A 279 0.05 1.32 -20.91
CA ILE A 279 0.76 1.18 -22.20
C ILE A 279 1.66 2.40 -22.45
N GLU A 280 1.15 3.61 -22.23
CA GLU A 280 1.91 4.86 -22.38
C GLU A 280 3.09 4.93 -21.39
N CYS A 281 2.82 4.66 -20.11
CA CYS A 281 3.83 4.67 -19.05
C CYS A 281 4.91 3.60 -19.30
N SER A 282 4.51 2.43 -19.78
CA SER A 282 5.44 1.35 -20.16
C SER A 282 6.32 1.74 -21.35
N TYR A 283 5.75 2.39 -22.36
CA TYR A 283 6.51 2.92 -23.48
C TYR A 283 7.56 3.94 -23.01
N GLN A 284 7.16 4.89 -22.17
CA GLN A 284 8.05 5.92 -21.63
C GLN A 284 9.21 5.32 -20.83
N ALA A 285 8.94 4.35 -19.95
CA ALA A 285 9.99 3.71 -19.15
C ALA A 285 10.99 2.90 -20.02
N LEU A 286 10.51 2.25 -21.09
CA LEU A 286 11.37 1.55 -22.05
C LEU A 286 12.19 2.51 -22.91
N ASP A 287 11.64 3.69 -23.24
CA ASP A 287 12.36 4.74 -23.95
C ASP A 287 13.45 5.35 -23.08
N ASP A 288 13.13 5.65 -21.80
CA ASP A 288 14.09 6.11 -20.79
C ASP A 288 15.24 5.10 -20.58
N ALA A 289 14.91 3.80 -20.59
CA ALA A 289 15.90 2.72 -20.58
C ALA A 289 16.70 2.54 -21.89
N GLY A 290 16.37 3.29 -22.95
CA GLY A 290 17.04 3.19 -24.26
C GLY A 290 16.78 1.89 -25.03
N LEU A 291 15.75 1.12 -24.67
CA LEU A 291 15.55 -0.25 -25.17
C LEU A 291 15.00 -0.33 -26.59
N PHE A 292 14.40 0.74 -27.13
CA PHE A 292 14.00 0.76 -28.53
C PHE A 292 15.20 0.74 -29.51
N ASN A 293 16.41 1.04 -29.02
CA ASN A 293 17.65 0.91 -29.79
C ASN A 293 18.37 -0.42 -29.55
N SER A 294 17.83 -1.28 -28.69
CA SER A 294 18.42 -2.58 -28.34
C SER A 294 18.26 -3.63 -29.46
N SER A 295 19.01 -4.72 -29.37
CA SER A 295 18.85 -5.86 -30.31
C SER A 295 17.42 -6.38 -30.28
N SER A 296 16.87 -6.70 -31.45
CA SER A 296 15.55 -7.35 -31.59
C SER A 296 15.45 -8.71 -30.87
N GLU A 297 16.58 -9.27 -30.44
CA GLU A 297 16.65 -10.53 -29.68
C GLU A 297 16.46 -10.33 -28.17
N THR A 298 16.46 -9.09 -27.65
CA THR A 298 16.33 -8.81 -26.22
C THR A 298 14.95 -9.25 -25.72
N ARG A 299 14.92 -10.20 -24.78
CA ARG A 299 13.67 -10.69 -24.18
C ARG A 299 13.29 -9.80 -23.00
N VAL A 300 12.34 -8.90 -23.23
CA VAL A 300 11.74 -8.07 -22.20
C VAL A 300 10.52 -8.79 -21.62
N ALA A 301 10.58 -9.17 -20.35
CA ALA A 301 9.42 -9.63 -19.60
C ALA A 301 8.53 -8.46 -19.17
N VAL A 302 7.25 -8.71 -18.95
CA VAL A 302 6.27 -7.73 -18.46
C VAL A 302 5.59 -8.29 -17.22
N TYR A 303 5.71 -7.59 -16.09
CA TYR A 303 4.98 -7.87 -14.87
C TYR A 303 4.11 -6.66 -14.56
N ALA A 304 2.80 -6.81 -14.69
CA ALA A 304 1.90 -5.67 -14.64
C ALA A 304 0.75 -5.85 -13.65
N ALA A 305 0.32 -4.76 -13.03
CA ALA A 305 -0.79 -4.74 -12.08
C ALA A 305 -1.75 -3.60 -12.37
N VAL A 306 -3.04 -3.79 -12.11
CA VAL A 306 -4.04 -2.71 -12.12
C VAL A 306 -4.96 -2.78 -10.91
N GLY A 307 -5.54 -1.62 -10.56
CA GLY A 307 -6.57 -1.51 -9.55
C GLY A 307 -7.92 -2.11 -9.97
N SER A 308 -8.94 -1.88 -9.15
CA SER A 308 -10.29 -2.37 -9.43
C SER A 308 -10.86 -1.74 -10.69
N ASN A 309 -11.48 -2.54 -11.56
CA ASN A 309 -12.09 -2.02 -12.78
C ASN A 309 -13.43 -1.34 -12.52
N THR A 310 -13.35 -0.04 -12.25
CA THR A 310 -14.52 0.83 -12.10
C THR A 310 -15.07 1.30 -13.45
N TYR A 311 -14.28 1.30 -14.52
CA TYR A 311 -14.71 1.75 -15.85
C TYR A 311 -15.78 0.83 -16.43
N LEU A 312 -15.55 -0.48 -16.40
CA LEU A 312 -16.52 -1.48 -16.80
C LEU A 312 -17.80 -1.36 -15.97
N THR A 313 -17.67 -1.31 -14.65
CA THR A 313 -18.83 -1.39 -13.75
C THR A 313 -19.65 -0.10 -13.68
N ARG A 314 -19.03 1.07 -13.83
CA ARG A 314 -19.68 2.37 -13.61
C ARG A 314 -19.87 3.21 -14.87
N ASN A 315 -19.08 2.97 -15.93
CA ASN A 315 -19.24 3.69 -17.19
C ASN A 315 -19.86 2.81 -18.28
N LEU A 316 -19.34 1.59 -18.51
CA LEU A 316 -19.78 0.76 -19.64
C LEU A 316 -21.04 -0.08 -19.31
N ALA A 317 -21.02 -0.80 -18.19
CA ALA A 317 -22.07 -1.74 -17.80
C ALA A 317 -23.23 -1.09 -17.03
N ALA A 318 -23.17 0.21 -16.73
CA ALA A 318 -24.19 0.97 -16.02
C ALA A 318 -25.50 1.18 -16.83
N GLY A 319 -25.85 0.26 -17.74
CA GLY A 319 -27.16 0.21 -18.38
C GLY A 319 -27.24 -0.27 -19.84
N HIS A 320 -26.16 -0.80 -20.46
CA HIS A 320 -26.09 -0.77 -21.94
C HIS A 320 -25.75 -2.05 -22.71
N PHE A 321 -25.47 -3.19 -22.07
CA PHE A 321 -25.22 -4.42 -22.84
C PHE A 321 -26.40 -5.38 -22.79
N GLU A 322 -26.87 -5.80 -23.97
CA GLU A 322 -27.71 -6.99 -24.04
C GLU A 322 -26.87 -8.20 -23.62
N PRO A 323 -27.39 -9.09 -22.75
CA PRO A 323 -26.69 -10.30 -22.37
C PRO A 323 -26.30 -11.13 -23.61
N HIS A 324 -25.06 -11.60 -23.64
CA HIS A 324 -24.44 -12.35 -24.73
C HIS A 324 -24.27 -11.57 -26.05
N SER A 325 -24.32 -10.24 -26.01
CA SER A 325 -24.01 -9.40 -27.18
C SER A 325 -22.51 -9.35 -27.47
N GLU A 326 -22.17 -9.00 -28.72
CA GLU A 326 -20.79 -8.75 -29.13
C GLU A 326 -20.17 -7.57 -28.35
N GLU A 327 -20.98 -6.56 -28.01
CA GLU A 327 -20.52 -5.41 -27.23
C GLU A 327 -20.21 -5.79 -25.78
N GLU A 328 -21.02 -6.65 -25.15
CA GLU A 328 -20.71 -7.19 -23.82
C GLU A 328 -19.39 -7.96 -23.84
N TYR A 329 -19.22 -8.85 -24.82
CA TYR A 329 -18.00 -9.64 -24.97
C TYR A 329 -16.76 -8.76 -25.15
N LEU A 330 -16.84 -7.75 -26.03
CA LEU A 330 -15.77 -6.77 -26.23
C LEU A 330 -15.48 -5.98 -24.96
N ALA A 331 -16.51 -5.52 -24.24
CA ALA A 331 -16.35 -4.80 -22.98
C ALA A 331 -15.62 -5.67 -21.96
N LEU A 332 -16.04 -6.92 -21.75
CA LEU A 332 -15.38 -7.85 -20.82
C LEU A 332 -13.93 -8.09 -21.22
N LEU A 333 -13.65 -8.40 -22.49
CA LEU A 333 -12.29 -8.63 -22.98
C LEU A 333 -11.37 -7.42 -22.76
N LEU A 334 -11.85 -6.22 -23.06
CA LEU A 334 -11.05 -4.99 -22.97
C LEU A 334 -10.92 -4.47 -21.54
N ASN A 335 -11.65 -5.02 -20.59
CA ASN A 335 -11.66 -4.56 -19.21
C ASN A 335 -11.15 -5.60 -18.21
N ASP A 336 -10.89 -6.83 -18.65
CA ASP A 336 -10.34 -7.84 -17.76
C ASP A 336 -8.91 -7.47 -17.32
N LYS A 337 -8.71 -7.51 -16.01
CA LYS A 337 -7.44 -7.25 -15.34
C LYS A 337 -6.39 -8.34 -15.62
N ASP A 338 -6.80 -9.52 -16.06
CA ASP A 338 -5.89 -10.65 -16.31
C ASP A 338 -5.06 -10.41 -17.59
N TYR A 339 -5.56 -9.58 -18.51
CA TYR A 339 -4.89 -9.29 -19.79
C TYR A 339 -3.94 -8.10 -19.74
N VAL A 340 -3.77 -7.43 -18.60
CA VAL A 340 -3.00 -6.18 -18.57
C VAL A 340 -1.54 -6.36 -19.03
N ALA A 341 -0.85 -7.38 -18.51
CA ALA A 341 0.55 -7.62 -18.90
C ALA A 341 0.68 -8.04 -20.37
N THR A 342 -0.21 -8.93 -20.84
CA THR A 342 -0.18 -9.41 -22.22
C THR A 342 -0.55 -8.31 -23.22
N ARG A 343 -1.40 -7.35 -22.81
CA ARG A 343 -1.77 -6.21 -23.63
C ARG A 343 -0.62 -5.22 -23.80
N VAL A 344 0.11 -4.92 -22.71
CA VAL A 344 1.35 -4.13 -22.79
C VAL A 344 2.38 -4.84 -23.69
N ALA A 345 2.60 -6.14 -23.47
CA ALA A 345 3.53 -6.92 -24.30
C ALA A 345 3.13 -6.93 -25.79
N TYR A 346 1.84 -7.06 -26.07
CA TYR A 346 1.30 -7.02 -27.43
C TYR A 346 1.50 -5.64 -28.09
N ALA A 347 1.08 -4.57 -27.41
CA ALA A 347 1.16 -3.20 -27.93
C ALA A 347 2.61 -2.75 -28.21
N LEU A 348 3.56 -3.18 -27.36
CA LEU A 348 4.97 -2.79 -27.43
C LEU A 348 5.86 -3.87 -28.07
N ASN A 349 5.28 -4.95 -28.59
CA ASN A 349 5.97 -6.06 -29.24
C ASN A 349 7.06 -6.73 -28.37
N LEU A 350 6.80 -6.88 -27.06
CA LEU A 350 7.71 -7.49 -26.10
C LEU A 350 7.52 -9.03 -26.11
N LYS A 351 8.63 -9.78 -26.01
CA LYS A 351 8.65 -11.24 -26.25
C LYS A 351 9.09 -12.09 -25.05
N GLY A 352 9.30 -11.49 -23.88
CA GLY A 352 9.49 -12.23 -22.64
C GLY A 352 8.17 -12.68 -22.01
N PRO A 353 8.23 -13.38 -20.86
CA PRO A 353 7.05 -13.68 -20.05
C PRO A 353 6.20 -12.44 -19.77
N ALA A 354 4.88 -12.56 -19.85
CA ALA A 354 3.94 -11.49 -19.52
C ALA A 354 2.94 -11.98 -18.47
N VAL A 355 3.01 -11.42 -17.26
CA VAL A 355 2.29 -11.90 -16.07
C VAL A 355 1.57 -10.75 -15.38
N SER A 356 0.26 -10.89 -15.19
CA SER A 356 -0.55 -9.95 -14.42
C SER A 356 -0.48 -10.31 -12.92
N VAL A 357 -0.11 -9.36 -12.06
CA VAL A 357 0.13 -9.57 -10.62
C VAL A 357 -0.89 -8.78 -9.81
N HIS A 358 -1.61 -9.45 -8.90
CA HIS A 358 -2.69 -8.84 -8.11
C HIS A 358 -2.59 -9.26 -6.65
N THR A 359 -2.04 -8.39 -5.81
CA THR A 359 -1.89 -8.58 -4.35
C THR A 359 -2.42 -7.38 -3.55
N ALA A 360 -3.43 -6.68 -4.10
CA ALA A 360 -3.98 -5.43 -3.57
C ALA A 360 -2.91 -4.32 -3.49
N CYS A 361 -2.75 -3.63 -2.35
CA CYS A 361 -1.88 -2.46 -2.21
C CYS A 361 -0.40 -2.72 -2.52
N SER A 362 0.06 -3.98 -2.45
CA SER A 362 1.47 -4.34 -2.69
C SER A 362 1.78 -4.77 -4.13
N SER A 363 0.79 -4.75 -5.04
CA SER A 363 0.90 -5.39 -6.36
C SER A 363 2.10 -4.90 -7.19
N SER A 364 2.44 -3.61 -7.14
CA SER A 364 3.57 -3.03 -7.86
C SER A 364 4.92 -3.57 -7.37
N LEU A 365 5.12 -3.69 -6.05
CA LEU A 365 6.35 -4.24 -5.47
C LEU A 365 6.46 -5.75 -5.70
N VAL A 366 5.34 -6.49 -5.63
CA VAL A 366 5.34 -7.92 -5.96
C VAL A 366 5.68 -8.13 -7.44
N ALA A 367 5.20 -7.28 -8.35
CA ALA A 367 5.57 -7.32 -9.76
C ALA A 367 7.08 -7.14 -9.98
N VAL A 368 7.74 -6.28 -9.19
CA VAL A 368 9.21 -6.12 -9.18
C VAL A 368 9.90 -7.40 -8.73
N ILE A 369 9.47 -7.99 -7.61
CA ILE A 369 10.05 -9.21 -7.07
C ILE A 369 9.94 -10.38 -8.05
N GLU A 370 8.75 -10.62 -8.60
CA GLU A 370 8.52 -11.70 -9.55
C GLU A 370 9.23 -11.45 -10.88
N GLY A 371 9.34 -10.20 -11.32
CA GLY A 371 10.12 -9.81 -12.49
C GLY A 371 11.61 -10.10 -12.34
N ILE A 372 12.18 -9.77 -11.18
CA ILE A 372 13.57 -10.10 -10.85
C ILE A 372 13.79 -11.62 -10.84
N LYS A 373 12.87 -12.39 -10.26
CA LYS A 373 12.94 -13.86 -10.28
C LYS A 373 12.94 -14.43 -11.70
N ALA A 374 12.20 -13.83 -12.63
CA ALA A 374 12.19 -14.25 -14.03
C ALA A 374 13.55 -14.04 -14.72
N ILE A 375 14.22 -12.91 -14.43
CA ILE A 375 15.59 -12.65 -14.88
C ILE A 375 16.56 -13.66 -14.27
N ALA A 376 16.50 -13.88 -12.96
CA ALA A 376 17.35 -14.82 -12.24
C ALA A 376 17.20 -16.26 -12.79
N ALA A 377 15.97 -16.64 -13.18
CA ALA A 377 15.67 -17.93 -13.81
C ALA A 377 16.06 -18.01 -15.30
N GLY A 378 16.68 -16.96 -15.87
CA GLY A 378 17.11 -16.90 -17.28
C GLY A 378 15.96 -16.79 -18.29
N GLN A 379 14.74 -16.50 -17.83
CA GLN A 379 13.54 -16.41 -18.66
C GLN A 379 13.47 -15.09 -19.44
N ALA A 380 14.15 -14.05 -18.95
CA ALA A 380 14.22 -12.73 -19.56
C ALA A 380 15.60 -12.09 -19.37
N ASP A 381 15.92 -11.13 -20.24
CA ASP A 381 17.16 -10.36 -20.17
C ASP A 381 16.95 -9.03 -19.44
N VAL A 382 15.73 -8.51 -19.53
CA VAL A 382 15.24 -7.28 -18.90
C VAL A 382 13.79 -7.52 -18.47
N VAL A 383 13.33 -6.83 -17.44
CA VAL A 383 11.91 -6.83 -17.06
C VAL A 383 11.36 -5.42 -16.97
N LEU A 384 10.17 -5.24 -17.52
CA LEU A 384 9.30 -4.09 -17.32
C LEU A 384 8.30 -4.44 -16.21
N CYS A 385 8.33 -3.69 -15.13
CA CYS A 385 7.36 -3.79 -14.04
C CYS A 385 6.51 -2.53 -14.06
N ALA A 386 5.18 -2.66 -14.20
CA ALA A 386 4.30 -1.51 -14.35
C ALA A 386 3.01 -1.67 -13.53
N ALA A 387 2.51 -0.61 -12.94
CA ALA A 387 1.22 -0.62 -12.26
C ALA A 387 0.41 0.65 -12.52
N ALA A 388 -0.92 0.52 -12.54
CA ALA A 388 -1.83 1.67 -12.63
C ALA A 388 -3.06 1.49 -11.73
N SER A 389 -3.58 2.60 -11.23
CA SER A 389 -4.87 2.69 -10.55
C SER A 389 -5.57 3.91 -11.13
N VAL A 390 -6.76 3.73 -11.70
CA VAL A 390 -7.58 4.82 -12.22
C VAL A 390 -9.03 4.49 -11.93
N ASN A 391 -9.74 5.39 -11.25
CA ASN A 391 -11.15 5.21 -10.95
C ASN A 391 -12.06 6.10 -11.79
N ALA A 392 -13.12 5.47 -12.31
CA ALA A 392 -14.24 6.12 -12.95
C ALA A 392 -15.48 6.15 -12.01
N PRO A 393 -16.32 7.19 -12.09
CA PRO A 393 -16.08 8.43 -12.82
C PRO A 393 -14.97 9.29 -12.18
N ILE A 394 -14.33 10.15 -12.97
CA ILE A 394 -13.16 10.94 -12.52
C ILE A 394 -13.52 11.89 -11.37
N ALA A 395 -14.56 12.72 -11.55
CA ALA A 395 -15.02 13.67 -10.54
C ALA A 395 -15.85 12.97 -9.45
N SER A 396 -15.18 12.17 -8.63
CA SER A 396 -15.77 11.42 -7.53
C SER A 396 -14.78 11.27 -6.37
N GLY A 397 -15.32 11.23 -5.15
CA GLY A 397 -14.60 10.86 -3.94
C GLY A 397 -15.20 9.65 -3.24
N HIS A 398 -15.10 9.60 -1.91
CA HIS A 398 -15.47 8.44 -1.11
C HIS A 398 -16.48 8.78 0.00
N LEU A 399 -17.08 7.75 0.57
CA LEU A 399 -17.92 7.87 1.75
C LEU A 399 -17.08 7.59 3.00
N TYR A 400 -17.02 8.55 3.91
CA TYR A 400 -16.48 8.32 5.23
C TYR A 400 -17.42 7.44 6.05
N GLN A 401 -16.83 6.49 6.77
CA GLN A 401 -17.52 5.65 7.74
C GLN A 401 -16.65 5.53 8.97
N GLU A 402 -17.23 5.72 10.16
CA GLU A 402 -16.51 5.55 11.42
C GLU A 402 -15.98 4.11 11.53
N GLY A 403 -14.68 3.97 11.83
CA GLY A 403 -13.99 2.68 11.83
C GLY A 403 -13.62 2.13 10.45
N GLY A 404 -13.96 2.82 9.37
CA GLY A 404 -13.49 2.53 8.01
C GLY A 404 -12.06 3.03 7.77
N ILE A 405 -11.50 2.65 6.62
CA ILE A 405 -10.12 3.04 6.25
C ILE A 405 -10.03 4.46 5.66
N PHE A 406 -11.14 5.00 5.17
CA PHE A 406 -11.12 6.27 4.42
C PHE A 406 -11.10 7.47 5.36
N SER A 407 -10.30 8.49 5.02
CA SER A 407 -10.19 9.72 5.78
C SER A 407 -11.47 10.55 5.72
N VAL A 408 -11.72 11.31 6.78
CA VAL A 408 -12.92 12.14 6.93
C VAL A 408 -12.87 13.41 6.08
N ASP A 409 -11.67 13.83 5.67
CA ASP A 409 -11.42 15.10 5.00
C ASP A 409 -10.72 14.95 3.64
N GLY A 410 -10.41 13.71 3.24
CA GLY A 410 -9.81 13.45 1.93
C GLY A 410 -8.35 13.83 1.88
N HIS A 411 -7.63 13.62 2.99
CA HIS A 411 -6.18 13.68 3.06
C HIS A 411 -5.63 12.41 3.70
N CYS A 412 -4.42 12.01 3.31
CA CYS A 412 -3.65 10.98 3.98
C CYS A 412 -2.54 11.66 4.78
N ARG A 413 -2.48 11.45 6.10
CA ARG A 413 -1.49 12.08 6.99
C ARG A 413 -0.73 11.01 7.77
N PRO A 414 0.22 10.33 7.12
CA PRO A 414 0.96 9.25 7.77
C PRO A 414 1.64 9.74 9.04
N PHE A 415 1.45 8.99 10.13
CA PHE A 415 2.09 9.22 11.43
C PHE A 415 1.76 10.58 12.10
N ASP A 416 0.74 11.30 11.62
CA ASP A 416 0.29 12.56 12.22
C ASP A 416 -0.75 12.33 13.32
N GLU A 417 -0.77 13.16 14.36
CA GLU A 417 -1.80 13.11 15.43
C GLU A 417 -3.23 13.29 14.88
N LYS A 418 -3.37 13.95 13.72
CA LYS A 418 -4.64 14.18 13.02
C LYS A 418 -4.87 13.18 11.88
N ALA A 419 -4.17 12.05 11.86
CA ALA A 419 -4.42 10.94 10.94
C ALA A 419 -5.84 10.40 11.17
N THR A 420 -6.68 10.40 10.14
CA THR A 420 -8.08 9.91 10.22
C THR A 420 -8.38 8.78 9.25
N GLY A 421 -7.43 8.39 8.41
CA GLY A 421 -7.58 7.40 7.37
C GLY A 421 -6.76 7.73 6.11
N THR A 422 -6.98 6.91 5.10
CA THR A 422 -6.36 7.02 3.77
C THR A 422 -7.35 7.54 2.73
N MET A 423 -6.86 7.75 1.52
CA MET A 423 -7.69 7.94 0.34
C MET A 423 -7.02 7.26 -0.85
N PHE A 424 -7.81 6.64 -1.72
CA PHE A 424 -7.27 6.11 -2.97
C PHE A 424 -7.16 7.20 -4.02
N SER A 425 -6.00 7.27 -4.65
CA SER A 425 -5.73 8.19 -5.75
C SER A 425 -5.48 7.43 -7.04
N ASP A 426 -5.64 8.13 -8.16
CA ASP A 426 -5.20 7.63 -9.45
C ASP A 426 -3.68 7.76 -9.59
N GLY A 427 -3.09 6.94 -10.45
CA GLY A 427 -1.67 6.99 -10.75
C GLY A 427 -1.23 5.82 -11.62
N ALA A 428 -0.13 6.00 -12.33
CA ALA A 428 0.57 4.93 -13.04
C ALA A 428 2.07 5.11 -12.91
N ALA A 429 2.80 4.01 -12.81
CA ALA A 429 4.26 4.02 -12.80
C ALA A 429 4.80 2.76 -13.47
N ALA A 430 5.99 2.87 -14.05
CA ALA A 430 6.71 1.76 -14.64
C ALA A 430 8.21 1.88 -14.33
N VAL A 431 8.87 0.75 -14.10
CA VAL A 431 10.33 0.65 -13.96
C VAL A 431 10.85 -0.46 -14.85
N VAL A 432 12.05 -0.26 -15.38
CA VAL A 432 12.78 -1.23 -16.20
C VAL A 432 13.99 -1.72 -15.43
N ILE A 433 14.09 -3.03 -15.27
CA ILE A 433 15.08 -3.67 -14.41
C ILE A 433 15.93 -4.65 -15.21
N LYS A 434 17.24 -4.65 -14.93
CA LYS A 434 18.25 -5.47 -15.58
C LYS A 434 19.28 -5.97 -14.56
N PRO A 435 19.96 -7.11 -14.76
CA PRO A 435 21.09 -7.47 -13.91
C PRO A 435 22.14 -6.35 -13.88
N LEU A 436 22.57 -5.94 -12.68
CA LEU A 436 23.48 -4.80 -12.51
C LEU A 436 24.76 -4.97 -13.35
N ARG A 437 25.31 -6.19 -13.39
CA ARG A 437 26.50 -6.50 -14.19
C ARG A 437 26.29 -6.24 -15.68
N LYS A 438 25.12 -6.59 -16.22
CA LYS A 438 24.78 -6.34 -17.63
C LYS A 438 24.54 -4.84 -17.86
N ALA A 439 23.86 -4.17 -16.93
CA ALA A 439 23.63 -2.73 -17.01
C ALA A 439 24.95 -1.93 -17.08
N LEU A 440 25.93 -2.31 -16.25
CA LEU A 440 27.27 -1.73 -16.28
C LEU A 440 28.03 -2.05 -17.58
N ALA A 441 27.91 -3.29 -18.09
CA ALA A 441 28.57 -3.70 -19.33
C ALA A 441 28.00 -2.97 -20.56
N ASP A 442 26.70 -2.72 -20.56
CA ASP A 442 25.99 -2.06 -21.65
C ASP A 442 26.00 -0.52 -21.51
N ASN A 443 26.59 -0.01 -20.41
CA ASN A 443 26.68 1.42 -20.08
C ASN A 443 25.30 2.10 -20.01
N ASP A 444 24.33 1.38 -19.44
CA ASP A 444 22.99 1.87 -19.19
C ASP A 444 23.03 2.99 -18.13
N ALA A 445 22.04 3.90 -18.17
CA ALA A 445 21.78 4.77 -17.03
C ALA A 445 21.30 3.90 -15.85
N ILE A 446 21.81 4.16 -14.64
CA ILE A 446 21.43 3.41 -13.44
C ILE A 446 20.92 4.40 -12.41
N TYR A 447 19.63 4.31 -12.10
CA TYR A 447 18.98 5.18 -11.13
C TYR A 447 19.10 4.67 -9.70
N ALA A 448 18.96 3.36 -9.53
CA ALA A 448 19.07 2.69 -8.23
C ALA A 448 19.47 1.23 -8.42
N VAL A 449 19.96 0.63 -7.32
CA VAL A 449 20.30 -0.78 -7.24
C VAL A 449 19.42 -1.46 -6.20
N ILE A 450 18.68 -2.47 -6.64
CA ILE A 450 17.88 -3.34 -5.77
C ILE A 450 18.81 -4.39 -5.18
N LYS A 451 19.11 -4.23 -3.89
CA LYS A 451 20.03 -5.08 -3.13
C LYS A 451 19.35 -6.31 -2.52
N GLY A 452 18.09 -6.17 -2.11
CA GLY A 452 17.33 -7.23 -1.48
C GLY A 452 15.84 -6.92 -1.46
N TRP A 453 15.04 -7.92 -1.12
CA TRP A 453 13.59 -7.83 -1.00
C TRP A 453 13.10 -8.90 -0.02
N GLY A 454 11.92 -8.68 0.57
CA GLY A 454 11.23 -9.63 1.43
C GLY A 454 9.76 -9.64 1.09
N MET A 455 9.13 -10.81 1.22
CA MET A 455 7.72 -11.00 0.90
C MET A 455 7.19 -12.21 1.65
N ASN A 456 6.10 -12.04 2.38
CA ASN A 456 5.43 -13.12 3.11
C ASN A 456 3.90 -12.93 3.09
N ASN A 457 3.21 -13.69 3.93
CA ASN A 457 1.81 -13.52 4.23
C ASN A 457 1.61 -13.70 5.74
N ASP A 458 0.78 -12.85 6.35
CA ASP A 458 0.53 -12.86 7.79
C ASP A 458 -0.11 -14.15 8.31
N GLY A 459 -0.69 -14.96 7.43
CA GLY A 459 -1.41 -16.17 7.82
C GLY A 459 -2.67 -15.87 8.64
N ALA A 460 -3.01 -16.77 9.54
CA ALA A 460 -4.21 -16.69 10.37
C ALA A 460 -3.98 -15.99 11.72
N ASP A 461 -2.74 -15.65 12.07
CA ASP A 461 -2.37 -15.10 13.38
C ASP A 461 -2.74 -13.62 13.57
N LYS A 462 -3.50 -13.05 12.61
CA LYS A 462 -4.01 -11.68 12.61
C LYS A 462 -5.46 -11.61 13.10
N SER A 463 -5.82 -10.48 13.69
CA SER A 463 -7.12 -10.28 14.34
C SER A 463 -8.34 -10.35 13.42
N SER A 464 -8.14 -10.15 12.12
CA SER A 464 -9.16 -10.37 11.10
C SER A 464 -8.50 -10.58 9.74
N PHE A 465 -9.26 -11.03 8.75
CA PHE A 465 -8.74 -11.19 7.37
C PHE A 465 -8.10 -9.92 6.81
N ALA A 466 -8.59 -8.73 7.17
CA ALA A 466 -8.08 -7.45 6.65
C ALA A 466 -7.10 -6.74 7.60
N ALA A 467 -6.89 -7.27 8.81
CA ALA A 467 -5.99 -6.63 9.77
C ALA A 467 -4.51 -6.85 9.37
N PRO A 468 -3.66 -5.83 9.52
CA PRO A 468 -2.21 -6.00 9.35
C PRO A 468 -1.60 -6.72 10.56
N SER A 469 -0.38 -7.23 10.41
CA SER A 469 0.42 -7.88 11.47
C SER A 469 1.79 -7.23 11.60
N SER A 470 2.15 -6.74 12.79
CA SER A 470 3.49 -6.17 13.05
C SER A 470 4.58 -7.23 12.86
N LYS A 471 4.38 -8.43 13.42
CA LYS A 471 5.29 -9.57 13.24
C LYS A 471 5.46 -9.98 11.77
N GLY A 472 4.38 -9.94 10.99
CA GLY A 472 4.43 -10.23 9.56
C GLY A 472 5.27 -9.20 8.80
N GLN A 473 5.09 -7.92 9.11
CA GLN A 473 5.89 -6.83 8.55
C GLN A 473 7.36 -6.92 8.97
N GLU A 474 7.65 -7.14 10.25
CA GLU A 474 9.01 -7.33 10.78
C GLU A 474 9.75 -8.44 10.03
N GLU A 475 9.10 -9.60 9.85
CA GLU A 475 9.70 -10.73 9.14
C GLU A 475 10.00 -10.40 7.66
N ALA A 476 9.09 -9.70 6.96
CA ALA A 476 9.35 -9.26 5.60
C ALA A 476 10.51 -8.26 5.51
N ILE A 477 10.60 -7.31 6.45
CA ILE A 477 11.70 -6.34 6.55
C ILE A 477 13.02 -7.08 6.82
N ARG A 478 13.04 -8.02 7.77
CA ARG A 478 14.24 -8.84 8.09
C ARG A 478 14.70 -9.66 6.90
N GLN A 479 13.79 -10.24 6.13
CA GLN A 479 14.13 -10.95 4.89
C GLN A 479 14.81 -10.02 3.88
N ALA A 480 14.28 -8.81 3.69
CA ALA A 480 14.86 -7.83 2.78
C ALA A 480 16.28 -7.42 3.21
N ILE A 481 16.48 -7.10 4.49
CA ILE A 481 17.78 -6.72 5.06
C ILE A 481 18.78 -7.87 4.93
N THR A 482 18.36 -9.09 5.30
CA THR A 482 19.21 -10.29 5.22
C THR A 482 19.64 -10.55 3.78
N ARG A 483 18.71 -10.45 2.83
CA ARG A 483 19.00 -10.64 1.40
C ARG A 483 19.88 -9.53 0.83
N ALA A 484 19.73 -8.29 1.30
CA ALA A 484 20.56 -7.18 0.92
C ALA A 484 21.99 -7.26 1.49
N ALA A 485 22.21 -8.12 2.49
CA ALA A 485 23.47 -8.27 3.22
C ALA A 485 23.98 -6.94 3.80
N ILE A 486 23.06 -6.15 4.39
CA ILE A 486 23.36 -4.87 5.06
C ILE A 486 23.01 -4.94 6.55
N GLU A 487 23.65 -4.10 7.34
CA GLU A 487 23.25 -3.82 8.72
C GLU A 487 22.12 -2.78 8.75
N PRO A 488 21.12 -2.90 9.65
CA PRO A 488 20.01 -1.95 9.71
C PRO A 488 20.43 -0.47 9.82
N ARG A 489 21.56 -0.19 10.49
CA ARG A 489 22.13 1.17 10.64
C ARG A 489 22.63 1.79 9.35
N GLU A 490 22.75 1.02 8.27
CA GLU A 490 23.14 1.52 6.94
C GLU A 490 21.96 2.10 6.16
N MET A 491 20.72 1.85 6.61
CA MET A 491 19.53 2.44 6.00
C MET A 491 19.41 3.91 6.41
N GLY A 492 19.56 4.82 5.45
CA GLY A 492 19.41 6.26 5.66
C GLY A 492 17.96 6.77 5.54
N TYR A 493 17.08 5.97 4.95
CA TYR A 493 15.69 6.33 4.67
C TYR A 493 14.80 5.08 4.62
N ILE A 494 13.56 5.22 5.08
CA ILE A 494 12.52 4.19 5.01
C ILE A 494 11.28 4.84 4.40
N GLU A 495 10.90 4.40 3.19
CA GLU A 495 9.61 4.72 2.60
C GLU A 495 8.57 3.75 3.17
N CYS A 496 7.70 4.22 4.06
CA CYS A 496 6.64 3.43 4.67
C CYS A 496 5.43 3.28 3.74
N HIS A 497 4.59 2.29 4.01
CA HIS A 497 3.24 2.22 3.46
C HIS A 497 2.40 3.43 3.89
N GLY A 498 2.53 3.87 5.15
CA GLY A 498 2.14 5.21 5.61
C GLY A 498 0.70 5.56 5.26
N THR A 499 -0.24 4.73 5.71
CA THR A 499 -1.64 4.84 5.27
C THR A 499 -2.41 6.00 5.91
N GLY A 500 -1.87 6.66 6.93
CA GLY A 500 -2.58 7.68 7.69
C GLY A 500 -3.75 7.09 8.49
N THR A 501 -3.75 5.77 8.73
CA THR A 501 -4.84 5.11 9.45
C THR A 501 -4.49 4.99 10.94
N PRO A 502 -5.46 5.20 11.86
CA PRO A 502 -5.19 5.12 13.31
C PRO A 502 -4.71 3.74 13.80
N ILE A 503 -4.89 2.69 13.00
CA ILE A 503 -4.48 1.32 13.34
C ILE A 503 -3.25 0.90 12.55
N GLY A 504 -3.20 1.19 11.24
CA GLY A 504 -2.10 0.74 10.37
C GLY A 504 -0.78 1.41 10.71
N ASP A 505 -0.79 2.73 10.92
CA ASP A 505 0.43 3.51 11.13
C ASP A 505 1.17 3.10 12.43
N PRO A 506 0.50 2.90 13.58
CA PRO A 506 1.17 2.37 14.77
C PRO A 506 1.74 0.95 14.58
N ILE A 507 1.02 0.07 13.88
CA ILE A 507 1.47 -1.31 13.62
C ILE A 507 2.72 -1.33 12.72
N GLU A 508 2.75 -0.44 11.73
CA GLU A 508 3.90 -0.29 10.84
C GLU A 508 5.13 0.32 11.55
N LEU A 509 4.92 1.27 12.47
CA LEU A 509 6.01 1.83 13.28
C LEU A 509 6.58 0.85 14.31
N GLU A 510 5.76 -0.09 14.80
CA GLU A 510 6.19 -1.12 15.74
C GLU A 510 7.09 -2.18 15.07
N ALA A 511 6.80 -2.50 13.81
CA ALA A 511 7.54 -3.45 12.99
C ALA A 511 8.92 -2.92 12.57
#